data_AF-A0A6C0DPZ7-F1
#
_entry.id   AF-A0A6C0DPZ7-F1
#
_cell.length_a   1.000
_cell.length_b   1.000
_cell.length_c   1.000
_cell.angle_alpha   90.00
_cell.angle_beta   90.00
_cell.angle_gamma   90.00
#
_symmetry.space_group_name_H-M   'P 1'
#
loop_
_entity.id
_entity.type
_entity.pdbx_description
1 polymer ?
#
loop_
_entity_poly.entity_id
_entity_poly.type
_entity_poly.pdbx_seq_one_letter_code
_entity_poly.pdbx_strand_id
1 'polypeptide(L)'
;MSRPSEPPWIPWKEFQCISLSNLPLPPLSPLTPSKEGWVEQDHSTILEAKNKISAFESQEEWEIRKKITNPYEAIFSSTDDTSFPCIAIAQPLSRSYFKMVEMLQFIQFWTKDIHSSEFVSAHVCEGPGGFIQCLLQQAKQRRVNVKGILAMTLKPTKSHIPGWRRSIGFLRKNPEILLEYGKDETGDILQPQNQEVFLQRVKTLSPLGAAIFTADGGFDFSIDYSKQEQMAFPLLLSSFSMGLSCLRPGGTLLIKLFDMYSKATQDVFLGTSVFFDRFVLYKPATSRPCNSERYFLAQGYKGSAAASEWIQHLQKAQTIQSPLTSLIEGRWPPQVEEAVQEQIAWQESLQIQSIQDTLQLEKASLESRLELSLTLSRMWCDTFQIPRQN
;
A
#
# COMPACT_ATOMS: atom_id res chain seq x y z
N MET A 1 -19.68 -13.87 -11.36
CA MET A 1 -18.27 -13.94 -10.95
C MET A 1 -17.45 -14.54 -12.09
N SER A 2 -16.76 -13.73 -12.89
CA SER A 2 -15.79 -14.24 -13.88
C SER A 2 -14.40 -14.12 -13.26
N ARG A 3 -13.75 -15.26 -13.01
CA ARG A 3 -12.42 -15.34 -12.40
C ARG A 3 -11.36 -14.91 -13.44
N PRO A 4 -10.40 -14.03 -13.09
CA PRO A 4 -9.18 -13.85 -13.88
C PRO A 4 -8.43 -15.17 -14.00
N SER A 5 -7.72 -15.38 -15.11
CA SER A 5 -6.84 -16.54 -15.32
C SER A 5 -5.78 -16.63 -14.21
N GLU A 6 -5.51 -17.86 -13.74
CA GLU A 6 -4.58 -18.17 -12.66
C GLU A 6 -3.15 -17.68 -12.95
N PRO A 7 -2.54 -16.89 -12.05
CA PRO A 7 -1.12 -16.56 -12.15
C PRO A 7 -0.23 -17.74 -11.71
N PRO A 8 0.62 -18.34 -12.57
CA PRO A 8 1.47 -19.51 -12.26
C PRO A 8 2.48 -19.37 -11.09
N TRP A 9 2.66 -18.18 -10.50
CA TRP A 9 3.68 -17.88 -9.50
C TRP A 9 3.16 -17.72 -8.08
N ILE A 10 1.84 -17.78 -7.84
CA ILE A 10 1.26 -17.77 -6.49
C ILE A 10 0.30 -18.96 -6.40
N PRO A 11 0.52 -19.95 -5.51
CA PRO A 11 -0.48 -20.96 -5.23
C PRO A 11 -1.75 -20.26 -4.72
N TRP A 12 -2.86 -20.28 -5.48
CA TRP A 12 -4.10 -19.57 -5.07
C TRP A 12 -4.60 -20.06 -3.70
N LYS A 13 -4.28 -21.30 -3.29
CA LYS A 13 -4.57 -21.79 -1.93
C LYS A 13 -3.99 -20.88 -0.81
N GLU A 14 -3.08 -19.97 -1.15
CA GLU A 14 -2.45 -18.98 -0.26
C GLU A 14 -2.99 -17.55 -0.40
N PHE A 15 -4.07 -17.39 -1.15
CA PHE A 15 -4.69 -16.13 -1.47
C PHE A 15 -6.08 -16.11 -0.83
N GLN A 16 -6.42 -15.05 -0.10
CA GLN A 16 -7.82 -14.80 0.28
C GLN A 16 -8.17 -13.40 -0.19
N CYS A 17 -8.94 -13.35 -1.27
CA CYS A 17 -9.56 -12.14 -1.76
C CYS A 17 -10.93 -12.00 -1.12
N ILE A 18 -11.08 -11.01 -0.23
CA ILE A 18 -12.40 -10.59 0.23
C ILE A 18 -13.02 -9.74 -0.88
N SER A 19 -13.69 -10.39 -1.83
CA SER A 19 -14.45 -9.70 -2.87
C SER A 19 -15.91 -9.59 -2.43
N LEU A 20 -16.20 -8.59 -1.60
CA LEU A 20 -17.57 -8.27 -1.18
C LEU A 20 -18.12 -7.12 -2.04
N SER A 21 -19.38 -7.22 -2.40
CA SER A 21 -20.10 -6.20 -3.18
C SER A 21 -21.41 -5.84 -2.48
N ASN A 22 -21.84 -4.59 -2.60
CA ASN A 22 -23.12 -4.10 -2.05
C ASN A 22 -23.25 -4.23 -0.52
N LEU A 23 -22.15 -4.06 0.21
CA LEU A 23 -22.19 -3.95 1.66
C LEU A 23 -22.98 -2.70 2.06
N PRO A 24 -23.95 -2.79 3.00
CA PRO A 24 -24.54 -1.60 3.59
C PRO A 24 -23.53 -0.94 4.52
N LEU A 25 -23.47 0.40 4.52
CA LEU A 25 -22.73 1.14 5.56
C LEU A 25 -23.58 1.10 6.84
N PRO A 26 -23.08 0.53 7.95
CA PRO A 26 -23.78 0.60 9.24
C PRO A 26 -23.86 2.06 9.73
N PRO A 27 -24.75 2.37 10.69
CA PRO A 27 -24.82 3.72 11.25
C PRO A 27 -23.47 4.18 11.78
N LEU A 28 -23.17 5.47 11.64
CA LEU A 28 -21.89 6.03 12.04
C LEU A 28 -21.85 6.24 13.55
N SER A 29 -20.72 5.89 14.17
CA SER A 29 -20.48 6.13 15.60
C SER A 29 -20.45 7.63 15.90
N PRO A 30 -20.75 8.08 17.13
CA PRO A 30 -20.50 9.46 17.54
C PRO A 30 -19.00 9.85 17.57
N LEU A 31 -18.08 8.90 17.32
CA LEU A 31 -16.62 9.05 17.45
C LEU A 31 -16.18 9.40 18.87
N THR A 32 -16.78 8.73 19.86
CA THR A 32 -16.41 8.93 21.27
C THR A 32 -15.00 8.38 21.53
N PRO A 33 -14.06 9.19 22.06
CA PRO A 33 -12.75 8.71 22.48
C PRO A 33 -12.83 7.53 23.44
N SER A 34 -11.95 6.54 23.24
CA SER A 34 -11.82 5.43 24.17
C SER A 34 -11.18 5.87 25.48
N LYS A 35 -11.79 5.50 26.61
CA LYS A 35 -11.18 5.65 27.94
C LYS A 35 -10.14 4.56 28.23
N GLU A 36 -10.25 3.42 27.56
CA GLU A 36 -9.39 2.24 27.76
C GLU A 36 -8.18 2.25 26.81
N GLY A 37 -8.08 3.26 25.93
CA GLY A 37 -7.01 3.38 24.94
C GLY A 37 -7.33 2.63 23.65
N TRP A 38 -6.27 2.34 22.89
CA TRP A 38 -6.34 1.59 21.63
C TRP A 38 -6.59 0.10 21.92
N VAL A 39 -7.50 -0.52 21.16
CA VAL A 39 -7.92 -1.91 21.38
C VAL A 39 -7.76 -2.71 20.10
N GLU A 40 -7.05 -3.82 20.21
CA GLU A 40 -6.78 -4.77 19.14
C GLU A 40 -7.34 -6.15 19.53
N GLN A 41 -7.75 -6.93 18.52
CA GLN A 41 -8.00 -8.37 18.71
C GLN A 41 -6.71 -9.06 19.17
N ASP A 42 -6.83 -10.17 19.92
CA ASP A 42 -5.66 -10.92 20.37
C ASP A 42 -4.83 -11.41 19.17
N HIS A 43 -3.54 -11.11 19.23
CA HIS A 43 -2.54 -11.45 18.23
C HIS A 43 -1.19 -11.77 18.92
N SER A 44 -1.27 -12.27 20.15
CA SER A 44 -0.11 -12.62 21.00
C SER A 44 0.91 -13.51 20.29
N THR A 45 0.46 -14.47 19.49
CA THR A 45 1.34 -15.43 18.80
C THR A 45 2.26 -14.77 17.78
N ILE A 46 1.76 -13.87 16.94
CA ILE A 46 2.60 -13.12 15.98
C ILE A 46 3.44 -12.07 16.69
N LEU A 47 2.94 -11.46 17.77
CA LEU A 47 3.72 -10.52 18.57
C LEU A 47 4.94 -11.20 19.21
N GLU A 48 4.79 -12.41 19.74
CA GLU A 48 5.90 -13.23 20.22
C GLU A 48 6.92 -13.54 19.11
N ALA A 49 6.45 -13.85 17.89
CA ALA A 49 7.33 -14.06 16.75
C ALA A 49 8.09 -12.78 16.35
N LYS A 50 7.40 -11.63 16.27
CA LYS A 50 7.99 -10.31 16.00
C LYS A 50 9.03 -9.94 17.07
N ASN A 51 8.74 -10.18 18.35
CA ASN A 51 9.66 -9.87 19.45
C ASN A 51 10.98 -10.65 19.37
N LYS A 52 10.97 -11.87 18.83
CA LYS A 52 12.21 -12.66 18.59
C LYS A 52 13.14 -12.02 17.56
N ILE A 53 12.63 -11.15 16.68
CA ILE A 53 13.42 -10.41 15.69
C ILE A 53 14.41 -9.45 16.37
N SER A 54 14.00 -8.81 17.47
CA SER A 54 14.80 -7.81 18.19
C SER A 54 16.19 -8.32 18.60
N ALA A 55 16.32 -9.62 18.89
CA ALA A 55 17.59 -10.26 19.22
C ALA A 55 18.61 -10.22 18.06
N PHE A 56 18.16 -10.11 16.82
CA PHE A 56 18.98 -10.13 15.60
C PHE A 56 19.09 -8.74 14.91
N GLU A 57 18.33 -7.74 15.36
CA GLU A 57 18.35 -6.39 14.75
C GLU A 57 19.65 -5.62 15.04
N SER A 58 20.27 -5.87 16.20
CA SER A 58 21.45 -5.12 16.68
C SER A 58 22.75 -5.37 15.90
N GLN A 59 22.79 -6.36 14.99
CA GLN A 59 24.02 -6.79 14.31
C GLN A 59 23.95 -6.76 12.78
N GLU A 60 22.98 -6.07 12.18
CA GLU A 60 22.66 -6.13 10.73
C GLU A 60 22.34 -7.54 10.17
N GLU A 61 22.44 -8.57 11.02
CA GLU A 61 22.22 -9.97 10.69
C GLU A 61 20.79 -10.20 10.21
N TRP A 62 19.80 -9.56 10.85
CA TRP A 62 18.41 -9.64 10.40
C TRP A 62 18.21 -9.10 8.98
N GLU A 63 18.89 -8.01 8.59
CA GLU A 63 18.80 -7.46 7.22
C GLU A 63 19.33 -8.42 6.17
N ILE A 64 20.44 -9.11 6.47
CA ILE A 64 21.04 -10.10 5.57
C ILE A 64 20.14 -11.34 5.50
N ARG A 65 19.71 -11.88 6.65
CA ARG A 65 18.86 -13.08 6.73
C ARG A 65 17.59 -12.91 5.92
N LYS A 66 16.87 -11.79 6.09
CA LYS A 66 15.61 -11.56 5.38
C LYS A 66 15.77 -11.26 3.88
N LYS A 67 16.95 -10.84 3.42
CA LYS A 67 17.27 -10.78 1.98
C LYS A 67 17.38 -12.20 1.42
N ILE A 68 18.10 -13.07 2.12
CA ILE A 68 18.35 -14.46 1.69
C ILE A 68 17.07 -15.30 1.70
N THR A 69 16.25 -15.19 2.74
CA THR A 69 15.01 -15.98 2.85
C THR A 69 13.86 -15.44 2.02
N ASN A 70 13.93 -14.19 1.54
CA ASN A 70 12.89 -13.63 0.69
C ASN A 70 12.94 -14.27 -0.73
N PRO A 71 11.89 -15.03 -1.13
CA PRO A 71 11.88 -15.73 -2.41
C PRO A 71 11.85 -14.80 -3.64
N TYR A 72 11.62 -13.51 -3.45
CA TYR A 72 11.51 -12.52 -4.52
C TYR A 72 12.55 -11.39 -4.42
N GLU A 73 13.53 -11.49 -3.50
CA GLU A 73 14.53 -10.42 -3.31
C GLU A 73 15.41 -10.23 -4.56
N ALA A 74 15.66 -11.28 -5.34
CA ALA A 74 16.49 -11.22 -6.54
C ALA A 74 15.86 -10.41 -7.69
N ILE A 75 14.56 -10.08 -7.63
CA ILE A 75 13.95 -9.12 -8.57
C ILE A 75 14.73 -7.82 -8.52
N PHE A 76 14.91 -7.27 -7.31
CA PHE A 76 15.65 -6.03 -7.08
C PHE A 76 15.95 -5.83 -5.58
N SER A 77 17.23 -5.74 -5.23
CA SER A 77 17.66 -5.45 -3.85
C SER A 77 17.94 -3.95 -3.66
N SER A 78 18.93 -3.40 -4.36
CA SER A 78 19.23 -1.97 -4.46
C SER A 78 20.12 -1.75 -5.67
N THR A 79 20.18 -0.52 -6.17
CA THR A 79 21.14 -0.16 -7.23
C THR A 79 22.58 -0.09 -6.74
N ASP A 80 22.77 0.11 -5.43
CA ASP A 80 24.07 0.37 -4.83
C ASP A 80 24.56 -0.86 -4.02
N ASP A 81 23.73 -1.90 -3.92
CA ASP A 81 24.06 -3.16 -3.24
C ASP A 81 24.40 -4.22 -4.27
N THR A 82 25.68 -4.61 -4.33
CA THR A 82 26.16 -5.69 -5.19
C THR A 82 26.29 -7.03 -4.45
N SER A 83 25.91 -7.09 -3.17
CA SER A 83 26.01 -8.30 -2.35
C SER A 83 24.91 -9.33 -2.62
N PHE A 84 23.84 -8.92 -3.30
CA PHE A 84 22.70 -9.78 -3.65
C PHE A 84 22.35 -9.63 -5.14
N PRO A 85 21.90 -10.70 -5.83
CA PRO A 85 21.51 -10.59 -7.23
C PRO A 85 20.38 -9.59 -7.47
N CYS A 86 20.43 -8.92 -8.62
CA CYS A 86 19.36 -8.06 -9.12
C CYS A 86 19.16 -8.40 -10.60
N ILE A 87 18.13 -9.20 -10.89
CA ILE A 87 17.90 -9.70 -12.25
C ILE A 87 17.10 -8.69 -13.09
N ALA A 88 16.25 -7.85 -12.49
CA ALA A 88 15.49 -6.87 -13.26
C ALA A 88 16.43 -5.82 -13.88
N ILE A 89 16.26 -5.55 -15.17
CA ILE A 89 17.00 -4.51 -15.89
C ILE A 89 16.47 -3.12 -15.54
N ALA A 90 15.19 -3.05 -15.15
CA ALA A 90 14.54 -1.81 -14.75
C ALA A 90 15.36 -1.09 -13.66
N GLN A 91 15.48 0.23 -13.80
CA GLN A 91 16.19 1.11 -12.86
C GLN A 91 15.17 1.99 -12.12
N PRO A 92 14.45 1.43 -11.14
CA PRO A 92 13.44 2.18 -10.42
C PRO A 92 14.04 3.13 -9.39
N LEU A 93 13.28 4.16 -9.01
CA LEU A 93 13.59 5.04 -7.89
C LEU A 93 13.53 4.29 -6.55
N SER A 94 12.66 3.28 -6.44
CA SER A 94 12.49 2.45 -5.25
C SER A 94 11.91 1.08 -5.61
N ARG A 95 12.05 0.13 -4.68
CA ARG A 95 11.49 -1.24 -4.81
C ARG A 95 9.97 -1.27 -4.96
N SER A 96 9.29 -0.24 -4.46
CA SER A 96 7.83 -0.13 -4.58
C SER A 96 7.36 -0.08 -6.04
N TYR A 97 8.23 0.24 -7.00
CA TYR A 97 7.95 0.07 -8.43
C TYR A 97 7.39 -1.32 -8.78
N PHE A 98 8.02 -2.39 -8.30
CA PHE A 98 7.63 -3.76 -8.66
C PHE A 98 6.31 -4.18 -7.99
N LYS A 99 6.04 -3.67 -6.78
CA LYS A 99 4.72 -3.84 -6.14
C LYS A 99 3.62 -3.21 -6.98
N MET A 100 3.86 -2.01 -7.52
CA MET A 100 2.90 -1.32 -8.38
C MET A 100 2.68 -2.06 -9.70
N VAL A 101 3.72 -2.59 -10.33
CA VAL A 101 3.60 -3.44 -11.53
C VAL A 101 2.65 -4.60 -11.27
N GLU A 102 2.91 -5.33 -10.18
CA GLU A 102 2.13 -6.50 -9.79
C GLU A 102 0.68 -6.15 -9.48
N MET A 103 0.44 -5.12 -8.66
CA MET A 103 -0.91 -4.70 -8.29
C MET A 103 -1.72 -4.18 -9.48
N LEU A 104 -1.13 -3.37 -10.37
CA LEU A 104 -1.83 -2.85 -11.55
C LEU A 104 -2.25 -3.96 -12.52
N GLN A 105 -1.39 -4.97 -12.72
CA GLN A 105 -1.72 -6.12 -13.55
C GLN A 105 -2.76 -7.02 -12.87
N PHE A 106 -2.62 -7.27 -11.57
CA PHE A 106 -3.56 -8.07 -10.78
C PHE A 106 -4.99 -7.52 -10.84
N ILE A 107 -5.17 -6.22 -10.64
CA ILE A 107 -6.49 -5.58 -10.69
C ILE A 107 -6.94 -5.23 -12.12
N GLN A 108 -6.13 -5.57 -13.13
CA GLN A 108 -6.38 -5.26 -14.54
C GLN A 108 -6.68 -3.76 -14.78
N PHE A 109 -5.86 -2.88 -14.19
CA PHE A 109 -6.12 -1.44 -14.15
C PHE A 109 -6.25 -0.78 -15.53
N TRP A 110 -5.40 -1.17 -16.49
CA TRP A 110 -5.37 -0.56 -17.82
C TRP A 110 -6.51 -1.07 -18.71
N THR A 111 -7.69 -0.47 -18.56
CA THR A 111 -8.89 -0.78 -19.35
C THR A 111 -9.09 0.21 -20.51
N LYS A 112 -10.00 -0.10 -21.45
CA LYS A 112 -10.34 0.80 -22.58
C LYS A 112 -10.80 2.19 -22.14
N ASP A 113 -11.47 2.31 -20.99
CA ASP A 113 -11.98 3.59 -20.48
C ASP A 113 -10.87 4.54 -20.00
N ILE A 114 -9.74 3.97 -19.56
CA ILE A 114 -8.54 4.76 -19.24
C ILE A 114 -7.94 5.38 -20.50
N HIS A 115 -8.01 4.70 -21.64
CA HIS A 115 -7.45 5.20 -22.91
C HIS A 115 -8.29 6.31 -23.55
N SER A 116 -9.60 6.34 -23.31
CA SER A 116 -10.52 7.31 -23.93
C SER A 116 -10.65 8.62 -23.15
N SER A 117 -10.04 8.74 -21.97
CA SER A 117 -10.17 9.89 -21.07
C SER A 117 -8.83 10.58 -20.80
N GLU A 118 -8.88 11.87 -20.43
CA GLU A 118 -7.70 12.54 -19.86
C GLU A 118 -7.32 11.85 -18.55
N PHE A 119 -6.04 11.47 -18.43
CA PHE A 119 -5.55 10.72 -17.29
C PHE A 119 -4.88 11.65 -16.27
N VAL A 120 -5.45 11.69 -15.08
CA VAL A 120 -4.83 12.29 -13.89
C VAL A 120 -4.69 11.22 -12.82
N SER A 121 -3.54 11.15 -12.18
CA SER A 121 -3.32 10.32 -10.99
C SER A 121 -2.89 11.16 -9.80
N ALA A 122 -3.22 10.68 -8.61
CA ALA A 122 -2.92 11.34 -7.34
C ALA A 122 -2.17 10.37 -6.41
N HIS A 123 -1.10 10.86 -5.78
CA HIS A 123 -0.18 10.03 -5.03
C HIS A 123 0.17 10.72 -3.71
N VAL A 124 0.04 10.04 -2.57
CA VAL A 124 0.44 10.58 -1.28
C VAL A 124 1.44 9.70 -0.55
N CYS A 125 2.32 10.32 0.23
CA CYS A 125 3.33 9.64 1.07
C CYS A 125 4.36 8.80 0.30
N GLU A 126 4.48 9.00 -1.01
CA GLU A 126 5.35 8.20 -1.88
C GLU A 126 6.09 9.03 -2.93
N GLY A 127 5.95 10.36 -2.93
CA GLY A 127 6.45 11.23 -4.01
C GLY A 127 7.98 11.42 -4.03
N PRO A 128 8.64 11.50 -5.21
CA PRO A 128 8.14 11.12 -6.54
C PRO A 128 8.21 9.62 -6.86
N GLY A 129 8.79 8.77 -5.99
CA GLY A 129 8.66 7.30 -5.85
C GLY A 129 8.57 6.32 -7.03
N GLY A 130 8.65 5.03 -6.68
CA GLY A 130 8.52 3.90 -7.60
C GLY A 130 7.10 3.71 -8.16
N PHE A 131 6.05 4.01 -7.39
CA PHE A 131 4.66 3.89 -7.85
C PHE A 131 4.36 4.84 -9.01
N ILE A 132 4.68 6.12 -8.84
CA ILE A 132 4.56 7.16 -9.87
C ILE A 132 5.40 6.80 -11.10
N GLN A 133 6.65 6.35 -10.92
CA GLN A 133 7.49 5.92 -12.03
C GLN A 133 6.87 4.76 -12.82
N CYS A 134 6.38 3.73 -12.13
CA CYS A 134 5.70 2.59 -12.75
C CYS A 134 4.48 3.04 -13.55
N LEU A 135 3.59 3.80 -12.90
CA LEU A 135 2.34 4.25 -13.51
C LEU A 135 2.61 5.09 -14.76
N LEU A 136 3.55 6.04 -14.69
CA LEU A 136 3.90 6.89 -15.82
C LEU A 136 4.52 6.13 -16.98
N GLN A 137 5.44 5.20 -16.70
CA GLN A 137 6.07 4.38 -17.74
C GLN A 137 5.02 3.50 -18.44
N GLN A 138 4.15 2.85 -17.68
CA GLN A 138 3.08 2.02 -18.24
C GLN A 138 2.06 2.85 -19.02
N ALA A 139 1.72 4.07 -18.57
CA ALA A 139 0.87 5.01 -19.29
C ALA A 139 1.48 5.39 -20.65
N LYS A 140 2.78 5.75 -20.68
CA LYS A 140 3.52 6.10 -21.90
C LYS A 140 3.59 4.94 -22.89
N GLN A 141 3.94 3.74 -22.41
CA GLN A 141 3.97 2.52 -23.24
C GLN A 141 2.61 2.24 -23.90
N ARG A 142 1.53 2.55 -23.17
CA ARG A 142 0.13 2.35 -23.59
C ARG A 142 -0.46 3.55 -24.34
N ARG A 143 0.34 4.60 -24.57
CA ARG A 143 -0.08 5.85 -25.24
C ARG A 143 -1.30 6.51 -24.58
N VAL A 144 -1.40 6.42 -23.26
CA VAL A 144 -2.44 7.10 -22.47
C VAL A 144 -2.14 8.60 -22.45
N ASN A 145 -3.17 9.43 -22.62
CA ASN A 145 -3.05 10.88 -22.57
C ASN A 145 -2.93 11.35 -21.11
N VAL A 146 -1.70 11.44 -20.60
CA VAL A 146 -1.42 11.88 -19.22
C VAL A 146 -1.49 13.40 -19.14
N LYS A 147 -2.48 13.91 -18.42
CA LYS A 147 -2.67 15.34 -18.17
C LYS A 147 -1.90 15.82 -16.95
N GLY A 148 -1.74 14.96 -15.95
CA GLY A 148 -0.95 15.29 -14.76
C GLY A 148 -0.85 14.13 -13.78
N ILE A 149 0.29 14.03 -13.12
CA ILE A 149 0.53 13.13 -12.01
C ILE A 149 0.82 14.00 -10.80
N LEU A 150 -0.15 14.15 -9.91
CA LEU A 150 -0.01 14.97 -8.72
C LEU A 150 0.50 14.12 -7.55
N ALA A 151 1.53 14.59 -6.85
CA ALA A 151 2.10 13.89 -5.71
C ALA A 151 2.34 14.81 -4.52
N MET A 152 2.04 14.33 -3.32
CA MET A 152 2.35 14.98 -2.05
C MET A 152 3.13 14.03 -1.15
N THR A 153 4.21 14.51 -0.57
CA THR A 153 5.02 13.77 0.41
C THR A 153 5.74 14.76 1.31
N LEU A 154 6.21 14.29 2.47
CA LEU A 154 7.02 15.10 3.36
C LEU A 154 8.22 15.71 2.62
N LYS A 155 8.35 17.03 2.71
CA LYS A 155 9.44 17.78 2.09
C LYS A 155 10.76 17.39 2.77
N PRO A 156 11.81 17.03 1.99
CA PRO A 156 13.13 16.76 2.54
C PRO A 156 13.64 17.90 3.44
N THR A 157 13.95 17.60 4.69
CA THR A 157 14.52 18.59 5.64
C THR A 157 16.05 18.70 5.52
N LYS A 158 16.71 17.73 4.86
CA LYS A 158 18.16 17.70 4.65
C LYS A 158 18.49 17.76 3.16
N SER A 159 19.53 18.50 2.80
CA SER A 159 20.01 18.67 1.41
C SER A 159 20.60 17.39 0.79
N HIS A 160 20.93 16.37 1.60
CA HIS A 160 21.58 15.15 1.15
C HIS A 160 20.82 13.90 1.60
N ILE A 161 19.66 13.65 0.98
CA ILE A 161 18.96 12.36 1.10
C ILE A 161 19.43 11.45 -0.05
N PRO A 162 19.97 10.24 0.23
CA PRO A 162 20.33 9.26 -0.79
C PRO A 162 19.17 9.02 -1.77
N GLY A 163 19.45 8.93 -3.07
CA GLY A 163 18.41 8.76 -4.11
C GLY A 163 17.75 10.06 -4.59
N TRP A 164 17.78 11.16 -3.83
CA TRP A 164 17.11 12.42 -4.20
C TRP A 164 17.63 13.03 -5.51
N ARG A 165 18.93 12.87 -5.82
CA ARG A 165 19.50 13.31 -7.11
C ARG A 165 18.86 12.59 -8.31
N ARG A 166 18.57 11.29 -8.18
CA ARG A 166 17.86 10.52 -9.21
C ARG A 166 16.41 10.99 -9.33
N SER A 167 15.76 11.27 -8.21
CA SER A 167 14.42 11.86 -8.16
C SER A 167 14.37 13.22 -8.89
N ILE A 168 15.35 14.11 -8.69
CA ILE A 168 15.44 15.40 -9.41
C ILE A 168 15.58 15.17 -10.92
N GLY A 169 16.49 14.28 -11.34
CA GLY A 169 16.67 13.95 -12.75
C GLY A 169 15.42 13.34 -13.39
N PHE A 170 14.72 12.49 -12.64
CA PHE A 170 13.45 11.90 -13.05
C PHE A 170 12.35 12.95 -13.21
N LEU A 171 12.18 13.84 -12.24
CA LEU A 171 11.18 14.92 -12.30
C LEU A 171 11.45 15.87 -13.49
N ARG A 172 12.71 16.26 -13.73
CA ARG A 172 13.07 17.12 -14.87
C ARG A 172 12.73 16.50 -16.22
N LYS A 173 12.84 15.17 -16.35
CA LYS A 173 12.51 14.43 -17.57
C LYS A 173 11.00 14.19 -17.75
N ASN A 174 10.21 14.39 -16.70
CA ASN A 174 8.80 14.08 -16.67
C ASN A 174 8.02 15.26 -16.07
N PRO A 175 7.92 16.40 -16.80
CA PRO A 175 7.25 17.61 -16.32
C PRO A 175 5.75 17.45 -16.03
N GLU A 176 5.14 16.35 -16.49
CA GLU A 176 3.79 15.93 -16.12
C GLU A 176 3.63 15.58 -14.64
N ILE A 177 4.74 15.33 -13.92
CA ILE A 177 4.73 15.08 -12.48
C ILE A 177 4.78 16.40 -11.74
N LEU A 178 3.76 16.64 -10.92
CA LEU A 178 3.55 17.86 -10.17
C LEU A 178 3.68 17.53 -8.68
N LEU A 179 4.67 18.10 -8.01
CA LEU A 179 4.81 17.99 -6.56
C LEU A 179 4.04 19.12 -5.88
N GLU A 180 3.20 18.75 -4.91
CA GLU A 180 2.43 19.67 -4.09
C GLU A 180 2.80 19.44 -2.62
N TYR A 181 3.12 20.53 -1.92
CA TYR A 181 3.54 20.51 -0.51
C TYR A 181 2.51 21.14 0.41
N GLY A 182 1.38 21.58 -0.12
CA GLY A 182 0.29 22.13 0.66
C GLY A 182 0.55 23.56 1.11
N LYS A 183 -0.31 24.05 2.02
CA LYS A 183 -0.33 25.43 2.47
C LYS A 183 0.91 25.81 3.30
N ASP A 184 1.40 24.89 4.13
CA ASP A 184 2.56 25.12 5.00
C ASP A 184 3.90 24.66 4.37
N GLU A 185 3.85 24.19 3.13
CA GLU A 185 4.96 23.63 2.37
C GLU A 185 5.67 22.42 3.01
N THR A 186 5.07 21.74 3.99
CA THR A 186 5.67 20.55 4.61
C THR A 186 5.39 19.28 3.83
N GLY A 187 4.29 19.25 3.07
CA GLY A 187 3.75 18.02 2.45
C GLY A 187 3.26 16.98 3.46
N ASP A 188 3.04 17.39 4.71
CA ASP A 188 2.42 16.56 5.74
C ASP A 188 0.93 16.44 5.47
N ILE A 189 0.48 15.22 5.14
CA ILE A 189 -0.94 14.94 4.85
C ILE A 189 -1.79 14.93 6.11
N LEU A 190 -1.20 14.94 7.31
CA LEU A 190 -1.95 15.06 8.56
C LEU A 190 -2.46 16.49 8.79
N GLN A 191 -1.95 17.48 8.02
CA GLN A 191 -2.40 18.86 8.09
C GLN A 191 -3.61 19.10 7.16
N PRO A 192 -4.81 19.41 7.68
CA PRO A 192 -6.00 19.57 6.85
C PRO A 192 -5.85 20.65 5.76
N GLN A 193 -5.09 21.72 6.03
CA GLN A 193 -4.88 22.76 5.01
C GLN A 193 -3.99 22.28 3.85
N ASN A 194 -3.08 21.33 4.08
CA ASN A 194 -2.31 20.71 3.01
C ASN A 194 -3.18 19.79 2.16
N GLN A 195 -4.04 19.01 2.81
CA GLN A 195 -5.02 18.18 2.13
C GLN A 195 -5.92 19.03 1.21
N GLU A 196 -6.42 20.17 1.71
CA GLU A 196 -7.29 21.08 0.94
C GLU A 196 -6.60 21.58 -0.34
N VAL A 197 -5.36 22.09 -0.23
CA VAL A 197 -4.59 22.56 -1.39
C VAL A 197 -4.39 21.45 -2.41
N PHE A 198 -4.02 20.24 -1.96
CA PHE A 198 -3.88 19.08 -2.83
C PHE A 198 -5.16 18.75 -3.58
N LEU A 199 -6.30 18.71 -2.86
CA LEU A 199 -7.62 18.43 -3.44
C LEU A 199 -8.02 19.47 -4.49
N GLN A 200 -7.78 20.75 -4.23
CA GLN A 200 -8.05 21.80 -5.22
C GLN A 200 -7.16 21.68 -6.45
N ARG A 201 -5.90 21.26 -6.27
CA ARG A 201 -4.99 21.04 -7.39
C ARG A 201 -5.42 19.85 -8.25
N VAL A 202 -5.89 18.75 -7.66
CA VAL A 202 -6.49 17.63 -8.40
C VAL A 202 -7.68 18.11 -9.23
N LYS A 203 -8.61 18.85 -8.63
CA LYS A 203 -9.81 19.38 -9.31
C LYS A 203 -9.46 20.33 -10.47
N THR A 204 -8.41 21.13 -10.31
CA THR A 204 -7.92 22.03 -11.36
C THR A 204 -7.38 21.25 -12.56
N LEU A 205 -6.68 20.13 -12.32
CA LEU A 205 -6.17 19.26 -13.39
C LEU A 205 -7.29 18.45 -14.05
N SER A 206 -8.20 17.90 -13.24
CA SER A 206 -9.33 17.11 -13.70
C SER A 206 -10.56 17.46 -12.86
N PRO A 207 -11.55 18.18 -13.43
CA PRO A 207 -12.80 18.51 -12.73
C PRO A 207 -13.57 17.27 -12.27
N LEU A 208 -13.39 16.13 -12.95
CA LEU A 208 -13.99 14.85 -12.57
C LEU A 208 -13.23 14.14 -11.44
N GLY A 209 -11.97 14.51 -11.17
CA GLY A 209 -11.08 13.84 -10.22
C GLY A 209 -10.03 12.93 -10.89
N ALA A 210 -9.21 12.30 -10.06
CA ALA A 210 -8.15 11.39 -10.48
C ALA A 210 -8.69 10.00 -10.85
N ALA A 211 -8.09 9.35 -11.85
CA ALA A 211 -8.41 7.99 -12.25
C ALA A 211 -7.91 6.94 -11.24
N ILE A 212 -6.79 7.25 -10.58
CA ILE A 212 -6.20 6.42 -9.53
C ILE A 212 -5.65 7.31 -8.42
N PHE A 213 -5.86 6.88 -7.17
CA PHE A 213 -5.24 7.44 -5.99
C PHE A 213 -4.43 6.37 -5.29
N THR A 214 -3.17 6.66 -4.97
CA THR A 214 -2.29 5.75 -4.24
C THR A 214 -1.72 6.38 -2.97
N ALA A 215 -1.55 5.56 -1.93
CA ALA A 215 -0.85 5.94 -0.70
C ALA A 215 0.05 4.79 -0.21
N ASP A 216 1.37 4.95 -0.36
CA ASP A 216 2.40 3.99 0.13
C ASP A 216 3.13 4.54 1.37
N GLY A 217 2.40 5.18 2.27
CA GLY A 217 2.94 5.77 3.50
C GLY A 217 3.34 4.73 4.56
N GLY A 218 4.29 5.12 5.42
CA GLY A 218 4.71 4.34 6.56
C GLY A 218 5.52 5.16 7.54
N PHE A 219 5.61 4.70 8.78
CA PHE A 219 6.47 5.28 9.81
C PHE A 219 7.63 4.33 10.10
N ASP A 220 8.68 4.86 10.74
CA ASP A 220 9.71 4.00 11.33
C ASP A 220 9.18 3.44 12.65
N PHE A 221 8.80 2.16 12.63
CA PHE A 221 8.21 1.44 13.77
C PHE A 221 9.25 0.61 14.54
N SER A 222 10.55 0.75 14.24
CA SER A 222 11.63 -0.05 14.84
C SER A 222 11.72 0.05 16.37
N ILE A 223 11.03 1.04 16.97
CA ILE A 223 11.02 1.27 18.41
C ILE A 223 9.99 0.37 19.12
N ASP A 224 8.81 0.15 18.52
CA ASP A 224 7.72 -0.60 19.16
C ASP A 224 6.72 -1.16 18.14
N TYR A 225 6.92 -2.41 17.72
CA TYR A 225 6.00 -3.10 16.80
C TYR A 225 4.58 -3.26 17.37
N SER A 226 4.40 -3.26 18.69
CA SER A 226 3.07 -3.44 19.32
C SER A 226 2.15 -2.24 19.18
N LYS A 227 2.70 -1.06 18.81
CA LYS A 227 1.93 0.17 18.60
C LYS A 227 1.83 0.58 17.14
N GLN A 228 2.27 -0.28 16.23
CA GLN A 228 2.33 0.02 14.80
C GLN A 228 0.97 0.44 14.26
N GLU A 229 -0.09 -0.30 14.58
CA GLU A 229 -1.44 -0.03 14.06
C GLU A 229 -1.97 1.32 14.60
N GLN A 230 -1.86 1.54 15.90
CA GLN A 230 -2.24 2.80 16.55
C GLN A 230 -1.51 4.01 15.96
N MET A 231 -0.19 3.91 15.76
CA MET A 231 0.63 4.99 15.22
C MET A 231 0.33 5.26 13.74
N ALA A 232 -0.02 4.22 12.97
CA ALA A 232 -0.39 4.35 11.57
C ALA A 232 -1.80 4.92 11.37
N PHE A 233 -2.67 4.84 12.38
CA PHE A 233 -4.09 5.14 12.23
C PHE A 233 -4.42 6.57 11.74
N PRO A 234 -3.78 7.65 12.22
CA PRO A 234 -4.04 9.00 11.69
C PRO A 234 -3.66 9.16 10.20
N LEU A 235 -2.56 8.53 9.80
CA LEU A 235 -2.12 8.50 8.40
C LEU A 235 -3.10 7.73 7.54
N LEU A 236 -3.66 6.64 8.09
CA LEU A 236 -4.67 5.83 7.43
C LEU A 236 -5.94 6.63 7.17
N LEU A 237 -6.49 7.29 8.20
CA LEU A 237 -7.66 8.14 8.08
C LEU A 237 -7.47 9.22 7.01
N SER A 238 -6.32 9.90 7.03
CA SER A 238 -5.97 10.95 6.07
C SER A 238 -5.88 10.40 4.64
N SER A 239 -5.23 9.25 4.46
CA SER A 239 -5.08 8.61 3.14
C SER A 239 -6.43 8.20 2.56
N PHE A 240 -7.30 7.59 3.35
CA PHE A 240 -8.64 7.17 2.89
C PHE A 240 -9.55 8.37 2.60
N SER A 241 -9.60 9.38 3.47
CA SER A 241 -10.42 10.58 3.23
C SER A 241 -9.96 11.37 2.00
N MET A 242 -8.64 11.53 1.83
CA MET A 242 -8.07 12.18 0.65
C MET A 242 -8.35 11.37 -0.62
N GLY A 243 -8.21 10.04 -0.56
CA GLY A 243 -8.48 9.17 -1.71
C GLY A 243 -9.91 9.29 -2.20
N LEU A 244 -10.89 9.15 -1.30
CA LEU A 244 -12.31 9.33 -1.61
C LEU A 244 -12.62 10.75 -2.15
N SER A 245 -11.94 11.77 -1.65
CA SER A 245 -12.15 13.16 -2.07
C SER A 245 -11.49 13.49 -3.42
N CYS A 246 -10.44 12.75 -3.82
CA CYS A 246 -9.70 12.96 -5.06
C CYS A 246 -10.28 12.20 -6.26
N LEU A 247 -10.85 11.02 -6.03
CA LEU A 247 -11.16 10.08 -7.09
C LEU A 247 -12.36 10.48 -7.93
N ARG A 248 -12.25 10.21 -9.23
CA ARG A 248 -13.38 10.28 -10.16
C ARG A 248 -14.30 9.07 -10.01
N PRO A 249 -15.59 9.16 -10.38
CA PRO A 249 -16.44 7.99 -10.53
C PRO A 249 -15.80 6.94 -11.46
N GLY A 250 -15.84 5.67 -11.07
CA GLY A 250 -15.13 4.56 -11.71
C GLY A 250 -13.63 4.47 -11.35
N GLY A 251 -13.11 5.38 -10.53
CA GLY A 251 -11.70 5.43 -10.13
C GLY A 251 -11.24 4.25 -9.28
N THR A 252 -9.91 4.13 -9.12
CA THR A 252 -9.24 3.07 -8.34
C THR A 252 -8.53 3.65 -7.13
N LEU A 253 -8.73 3.05 -5.96
CA LEU A 253 -8.05 3.38 -4.72
C LEU A 253 -7.04 2.30 -4.35
N LEU A 254 -5.81 2.69 -4.02
CA LEU A 254 -4.75 1.79 -3.57
C LEU A 254 -4.10 2.37 -2.32
N ILE A 255 -4.28 1.75 -1.16
CA ILE A 255 -3.74 2.26 0.10
C ILE A 255 -2.99 1.13 0.80
N LYS A 256 -1.76 1.42 1.24
CA LYS A 256 -0.99 0.53 2.09
C LYS A 256 -1.63 0.41 3.48
N LEU A 257 -1.76 -0.82 3.94
CA LEU A 257 -2.17 -1.22 5.28
C LEU A 257 -1.02 -1.96 5.97
N PHE A 258 -1.07 -2.02 7.29
CA PHE A 258 -0.18 -2.84 8.11
C PHE A 258 -1.01 -3.96 8.78
N ASP A 259 -0.87 -4.08 10.09
CA ASP A 259 -1.77 -4.85 10.93
C ASP A 259 -3.20 -4.27 10.87
N MET A 260 -4.20 -5.12 11.13
CA MET A 260 -5.63 -4.79 11.02
C MET A 260 -6.42 -5.42 12.18
N TYR A 261 -5.83 -5.50 13.36
CA TYR A 261 -6.41 -6.14 14.52
C TYR A 261 -7.46 -5.28 15.21
N SER A 262 -7.33 -3.95 15.12
CA SER A 262 -8.32 -3.06 15.72
C SER A 262 -9.60 -3.02 14.87
N LYS A 263 -10.74 -2.94 15.56
CA LYS A 263 -12.02 -2.68 14.92
C LYS A 263 -12.01 -1.32 14.21
N ALA A 264 -11.31 -0.32 14.74
CA ALA A 264 -11.21 1.00 14.14
C ALA A 264 -10.58 0.95 12.73
N THR A 265 -9.46 0.23 12.56
CA THR A 265 -8.84 0.03 11.24
C THR A 265 -9.77 -0.74 10.30
N GLN A 266 -10.44 -1.78 10.80
CA GLN A 266 -11.41 -2.55 10.02
C GLN A 266 -12.57 -1.69 9.52
N ASP A 267 -13.13 -0.84 10.39
CA ASP A 267 -14.19 0.08 10.02
C ASP A 267 -13.74 1.07 8.94
N VAL A 268 -12.49 1.54 8.97
CA VAL A 268 -11.95 2.47 7.95
C VAL A 268 -11.98 1.84 6.57
N PHE A 269 -11.40 0.65 6.38
CA PHE A 269 -11.33 0.05 5.05
C PHE A 269 -12.66 -0.58 4.62
N LEU A 270 -13.44 -1.17 5.53
CA LEU A 270 -14.76 -1.73 5.22
C LEU A 270 -15.77 -0.62 4.89
N GLY A 271 -15.83 0.45 5.69
CA GLY A 271 -16.69 1.60 5.42
C GLY A 271 -16.33 2.29 4.11
N THR A 272 -15.04 2.37 3.78
CA THR A 272 -14.60 2.88 2.47
C THR A 272 -15.03 1.94 1.33
N SER A 273 -14.91 0.62 1.52
CA SER A 273 -15.22 -0.38 0.49
C SER A 273 -16.67 -0.32 -0.02
N VAL A 274 -17.62 0.14 0.81
CA VAL A 274 -19.03 0.33 0.45
C VAL A 274 -19.19 1.22 -0.78
N PHE A 275 -18.27 2.16 -0.99
CA PHE A 275 -18.30 3.13 -2.08
C PHE A 275 -17.58 2.68 -3.34
N PHE A 276 -17.24 1.39 -3.45
CA PHE A 276 -16.62 0.78 -4.62
C PHE A 276 -17.43 -0.42 -5.11
N ASP A 277 -17.24 -0.80 -6.36
CA ASP A 277 -17.88 -1.99 -6.93
C ASP A 277 -17.24 -3.28 -6.39
N ARG A 278 -15.92 -3.24 -6.18
CA ARG A 278 -15.13 -4.34 -5.61
C ARG A 278 -13.91 -3.83 -4.86
N PHE A 279 -13.46 -4.61 -3.87
CA PHE A 279 -12.16 -4.42 -3.23
C PHE A 279 -11.45 -5.76 -2.99
N VAL A 280 -10.17 -5.68 -2.62
CA VAL A 280 -9.33 -6.81 -2.23
C VAL A 280 -8.24 -6.32 -1.29
N LEU A 281 -7.93 -7.14 -0.28
CA LEU A 281 -6.74 -7.01 0.56
C LEU A 281 -5.64 -7.87 -0.04
N TYR A 282 -4.52 -7.25 -0.40
CA TYR A 282 -3.50 -7.88 -1.24
C TYR A 282 -2.09 -7.66 -0.68
N LYS A 283 -1.32 -8.74 -0.54
CA LYS A 283 0.11 -8.68 -0.23
C LYS A 283 0.90 -9.08 -1.49
N PRO A 284 1.52 -8.14 -2.21
CA PRO A 284 2.35 -8.46 -3.37
C PRO A 284 3.50 -9.40 -2.99
N ALA A 285 3.90 -10.29 -3.90
CA ALA A 285 5.09 -11.14 -3.76
C ALA A 285 6.36 -10.32 -3.49
N THR A 286 6.40 -9.10 -4.03
CA THR A 286 7.48 -8.12 -3.84
C THR A 286 7.42 -7.36 -2.50
N SER A 287 6.40 -7.60 -1.66
CA SER A 287 6.38 -7.19 -0.26
C SER A 287 7.07 -8.25 0.59
N ARG A 288 7.95 -7.83 1.51
CA ARG A 288 8.73 -8.79 2.32
C ARG A 288 7.81 -9.69 3.14
N PRO A 289 8.07 -11.00 3.20
CA PRO A 289 7.15 -11.95 3.83
C PRO A 289 7.07 -11.79 5.35
N CYS A 290 8.14 -11.35 6.01
CA CYS A 290 8.16 -11.15 7.47
C CYS A 290 7.42 -9.90 7.96
N ASN A 291 6.98 -9.00 7.08
CA ASN A 291 6.32 -7.76 7.49
C ASN A 291 4.79 -7.85 7.38
N SER A 292 4.11 -6.93 8.08
CA SER A 292 2.65 -6.82 8.06
C SER A 292 2.10 -6.04 6.86
N GLU A 293 2.97 -5.56 5.96
CA GLU A 293 2.58 -4.73 4.83
C GLU A 293 1.66 -5.52 3.88
N ARG A 294 0.53 -4.90 3.59
CA ARG A 294 -0.47 -5.32 2.61
C ARG A 294 -1.12 -4.08 2.01
N TYR A 295 -1.99 -4.25 1.03
CA TYR A 295 -2.61 -3.15 0.30
C TYR A 295 -4.11 -3.38 0.16
N PHE A 296 -4.88 -2.34 0.46
CA PHE A 296 -6.29 -2.24 0.09
C PHE A 296 -6.38 -1.75 -1.36
N LEU A 297 -6.92 -2.59 -2.25
CA LEU A 297 -7.16 -2.23 -3.65
C LEU A 297 -8.67 -2.21 -3.89
N ALA A 298 -9.22 -1.07 -4.30
CA ALA A 298 -10.64 -0.95 -4.61
C ALA A 298 -10.87 -0.29 -5.97
N GLN A 299 -11.87 -0.78 -6.71
CA GLN A 299 -12.16 -0.35 -8.08
C GLN A 299 -13.64 -0.07 -8.27
N GLY A 300 -13.95 0.84 -9.19
CA GLY A 300 -15.32 1.23 -9.47
C GLY A 300 -15.86 2.20 -8.42
N TYR A 301 -15.14 3.29 -8.16
CA TYR A 301 -15.58 4.29 -7.18
C TYR A 301 -16.96 4.85 -7.55
N LYS A 302 -17.91 4.84 -6.62
CA LYS A 302 -19.29 5.34 -6.83
C LYS A 302 -19.38 6.88 -6.85
N GLY A 303 -18.32 7.58 -6.45
CA GLY A 303 -18.22 9.03 -6.48
C GLY A 303 -18.35 9.70 -5.11
N SER A 304 -17.78 10.90 -4.99
CA SER A 304 -17.67 11.65 -3.73
C SER A 304 -19.00 12.09 -3.14
N ALA A 305 -20.01 12.33 -3.97
CA ALA A 305 -21.36 12.63 -3.50
C ALA A 305 -21.95 11.47 -2.68
N ALA A 306 -21.79 10.23 -3.16
CA ALA A 306 -22.25 9.04 -2.45
C ALA A 306 -21.46 8.81 -1.15
N ALA A 307 -20.17 9.09 -1.16
CA ALA A 307 -19.28 8.90 0.00
C ALA A 307 -19.22 10.10 0.96
N SER A 308 -19.98 11.18 0.72
CA SER A 308 -19.77 12.47 1.40
C SER A 308 -19.87 12.36 2.92
N GLU A 309 -20.85 11.62 3.43
CA GLU A 309 -21.04 11.43 4.87
C GLU A 309 -19.85 10.68 5.49
N TRP A 310 -19.39 9.62 4.84
CA TRP A 310 -18.22 8.85 5.29
C TRP A 310 -16.91 9.65 5.20
N ILE A 311 -16.73 10.46 4.15
CA ILE A 311 -15.57 11.36 4.01
C ILE A 311 -15.53 12.33 5.20
N GLN A 312 -16.65 12.99 5.50
CA GLN A 312 -16.75 13.93 6.63
C GLN A 312 -16.51 13.22 7.97
N HIS A 313 -16.98 11.98 8.09
CA HIS A 313 -16.77 11.15 9.27
C HIS A 313 -15.29 10.83 9.50
N LEU A 314 -14.56 10.40 8.46
CA LEU A 314 -13.11 10.17 8.52
C LEU A 314 -12.33 11.45 8.82
N GLN A 315 -12.73 12.58 8.23
CA GLN A 315 -12.11 13.89 8.49
C GLN A 315 -12.33 14.33 9.95
N LYS A 316 -13.53 14.10 10.50
CA LYS A 316 -13.81 14.38 11.92
C LYS A 316 -12.97 13.47 12.82
N ALA A 317 -12.84 12.19 12.49
CA ALA A 317 -12.00 11.24 13.24
C ALA A 317 -10.53 11.67 13.32
N GLN A 318 -9.98 12.29 12.26
CA GLN A 318 -8.60 12.82 12.27
C GLN A 318 -8.37 13.93 13.29
N THR A 319 -9.43 14.66 13.69
CA THR A 319 -9.29 15.75 14.66
C THR A 319 -9.22 15.27 16.11
N ILE A 320 -9.48 13.97 16.34
CA ILE A 320 -9.53 13.38 17.67
C ILE A 320 -8.14 12.87 18.05
N GLN A 321 -7.56 13.46 19.09
CA GLN A 321 -6.21 13.13 19.57
C GLN A 321 -6.15 11.80 20.33
N SER A 322 -7.28 11.36 20.87
CA SER A 322 -7.38 10.13 21.66
C SER A 322 -7.72 8.92 20.78
N PRO A 323 -7.32 7.69 21.18
CA PRO A 323 -7.64 6.48 20.43
C PRO A 323 -9.14 6.29 20.21
N LEU A 324 -9.50 5.96 18.96
CA LEU A 324 -10.83 5.51 18.58
C LEU A 324 -10.83 3.99 18.48
N THR A 325 -11.89 3.36 18.97
CA THR A 325 -12.05 1.89 18.92
C THR A 325 -13.06 1.44 17.86
N SER A 326 -13.91 2.34 17.36
CA SER A 326 -14.91 2.07 16.33
C SER A 326 -15.32 3.35 15.60
N LEU A 327 -15.60 3.25 14.30
CA LEU A 327 -16.15 4.32 13.48
C LEU A 327 -17.63 4.07 13.12
N ILE A 328 -18.14 2.87 13.36
CA ILE A 328 -19.56 2.54 13.17
C ILE A 328 -20.22 2.15 14.50
N GLU A 329 -21.55 2.20 14.51
CA GLU A 329 -22.38 1.59 15.53
C GLU A 329 -22.60 0.10 15.20
N GLY A 330 -22.54 -0.74 16.23
CA GLY A 330 -22.74 -2.17 16.09
C GLY A 330 -21.60 -2.90 15.39
N ARG A 331 -21.96 -3.88 14.55
CA ARG A 331 -21.05 -4.84 13.93
C ARG A 331 -21.26 -4.91 12.42
N TRP A 332 -20.24 -5.35 11.71
CA TRP A 332 -20.37 -5.68 10.30
C TRP A 332 -21.19 -6.98 10.17
N PRO A 333 -21.78 -7.27 8.98
CA PRO A 333 -22.46 -8.54 8.78
C PRO A 333 -21.51 -9.71 9.13
N PRO A 334 -21.97 -10.78 9.82
CA PRO A 334 -21.08 -11.83 10.31
C PRO A 334 -20.15 -12.44 9.25
N GLN A 335 -20.67 -12.65 8.04
CA GLN A 335 -19.90 -13.17 6.90
C GLN A 335 -18.71 -12.26 6.50
N VAL A 336 -18.84 -10.95 6.71
CA VAL A 336 -17.77 -9.97 6.47
C VAL A 336 -16.73 -10.03 7.57
N GLU A 337 -17.17 -10.09 8.84
CA GLU A 337 -16.28 -10.22 9.99
C GLU A 337 -15.48 -11.53 9.91
N GLU A 338 -16.15 -12.64 9.61
CA GLU A 338 -15.54 -13.96 9.39
C GLU A 338 -14.49 -13.91 8.27
N ALA A 339 -14.83 -13.32 7.11
CA ALA A 339 -13.90 -13.22 6.00
C ALA A 339 -12.65 -12.38 6.34
N VAL A 340 -12.81 -11.29 7.11
CA VAL A 340 -11.69 -10.47 7.59
C VAL A 340 -10.83 -11.25 8.59
N GLN A 341 -11.46 -11.98 9.51
CA GLN A 341 -10.75 -12.81 10.50
C GLN A 341 -9.96 -13.94 9.85
N GLU A 342 -10.55 -14.65 8.88
CA GLU A 342 -9.84 -15.67 8.10
C GLU A 342 -8.62 -15.08 7.39
N GLN A 343 -8.78 -13.90 6.79
CA GLN A 343 -7.68 -13.21 6.10
C GLN A 343 -6.55 -12.87 7.06
N ILE A 344 -6.88 -12.34 8.23
CA ILE A 344 -5.90 -11.98 9.27
C ILE A 344 -5.14 -13.24 9.70
N ALA A 345 -5.86 -14.30 10.11
CA ALA A 345 -5.26 -15.55 10.58
C ALA A 345 -4.37 -16.19 9.51
N TRP A 346 -4.80 -16.15 8.25
CA TRP A 346 -4.01 -16.63 7.12
C TRP A 346 -2.68 -15.87 6.98
N GLN A 347 -2.74 -14.53 6.97
CA GLN A 347 -1.54 -13.70 6.84
C GLN A 347 -0.60 -13.84 8.03
N GLU A 348 -1.15 -13.96 9.25
CA GLU A 348 -0.36 -14.23 10.45
C GLU A 348 0.39 -15.55 10.34
N SER A 349 -0.28 -16.62 9.91
CA SER A 349 0.33 -17.93 9.74
C SER A 349 1.54 -17.86 8.81
N LEU A 350 1.38 -17.23 7.64
CA LEU A 350 2.46 -17.02 6.67
C LEU A 350 3.59 -16.14 7.23
N GLN A 351 3.25 -15.06 7.94
CA GLN A 351 4.23 -14.16 8.52
C GLN A 351 5.04 -14.85 9.63
N ILE A 352 4.37 -15.58 10.52
CA ILE A 352 5.01 -16.38 11.59
C ILE A 352 5.97 -17.40 10.96
N GLN A 353 5.50 -18.17 9.97
CA GLN A 353 6.32 -19.16 9.28
C GLN A 353 7.57 -18.50 8.67
N SER A 354 7.39 -17.36 8.01
CA SER A 354 8.48 -16.61 7.37
C SER A 354 9.48 -16.04 8.38
N ILE A 355 9.01 -15.55 9.53
CA ILE A 355 9.86 -15.09 10.63
C ILE A 355 10.66 -16.27 11.19
N GLN A 356 10.01 -17.40 11.49
CA GLN A 356 10.67 -18.60 12.02
C GLN A 356 11.73 -19.13 11.05
N ASP A 357 11.39 -19.23 9.77
CA ASP A 357 12.30 -19.66 8.70
C ASP A 357 13.54 -18.74 8.61
N THR A 358 13.34 -17.43 8.75
CA THR A 358 14.43 -16.43 8.72
C THR A 358 15.32 -16.50 9.95
N LEU A 359 14.73 -16.68 11.14
CA LEU A 359 15.47 -16.85 12.40
C LEU A 359 16.27 -18.16 12.40
N GLN A 360 15.75 -19.21 11.78
CA GLN A 360 16.37 -20.54 11.70
C GLN A 360 17.24 -20.71 10.44
N LEU A 361 17.53 -19.64 9.69
CA LEU A 361 18.36 -19.74 8.48
C LEU A 361 19.72 -20.40 8.78
N GLU A 362 19.96 -21.55 8.14
CA GLU A 362 21.18 -22.32 8.25
C GLU A 362 22.13 -22.02 7.08
N LYS A 363 23.44 -21.95 7.36
CA LYS A 363 24.47 -21.72 6.32
C LYS A 363 24.44 -22.76 5.19
N ALA A 364 24.08 -24.01 5.50
CA ALA A 364 23.99 -25.08 4.51
C ALA A 364 22.85 -24.87 3.48
N SER A 365 21.85 -24.04 3.80
CA SER A 365 20.71 -23.76 2.92
C SER A 365 20.91 -22.55 2.00
N LEU A 366 22.01 -21.80 2.14
CA LEU A 366 22.19 -20.52 1.43
C LEU A 366 22.12 -20.65 -0.09
N GLU A 367 22.73 -21.69 -0.65
CA GLU A 367 22.75 -21.94 -2.10
C GLU A 367 21.34 -22.24 -2.63
N SER A 368 20.62 -23.17 -1.99
CA SER A 368 19.26 -23.52 -2.42
C SER A 368 18.27 -22.35 -2.25
N ARG A 369 18.45 -21.51 -1.23
CA ARG A 369 17.65 -20.27 -1.05
C ARG A 369 17.90 -19.28 -2.17
N LEU A 370 19.15 -19.10 -2.57
CA LEU A 370 19.51 -18.22 -3.66
C LEU A 370 18.96 -18.73 -5.00
N GLU A 371 19.08 -20.03 -5.27
CA GLU A 371 18.51 -20.67 -6.46
C GLU A 371 17.00 -20.53 -6.52
N LEU A 372 16.31 -20.74 -5.40
CA LEU A 372 14.86 -20.53 -5.29
C LEU A 372 14.50 -19.07 -5.56
N SER A 373 15.23 -18.12 -4.94
CA SER A 373 15.00 -16.69 -5.12
C SER A 373 15.17 -16.27 -6.58
N LEU A 374 16.23 -16.74 -7.25
CA LEU A 374 16.46 -16.50 -8.68
C LEU A 374 15.36 -17.11 -9.55
N THR A 375 14.96 -18.35 -9.26
CA THR A 375 13.93 -19.06 -10.04
C THR A 375 12.59 -18.34 -9.96
N LEU A 376 12.12 -18.04 -8.75
CA LEU A 376 10.84 -17.35 -8.55
C LEU A 376 10.88 -15.91 -9.03
N SER A 377 12.00 -15.20 -8.85
CA SER A 377 12.16 -13.85 -9.40
C SER A 377 12.13 -13.83 -10.93
N ARG A 378 12.72 -14.83 -11.60
CA ARG A 378 12.64 -14.97 -13.07
C ARG A 378 11.20 -15.21 -13.52
N MET A 379 10.51 -16.15 -12.88
CA MET A 379 9.09 -16.42 -13.15
C MET A 379 8.23 -15.18 -12.96
N TRP A 380 8.46 -14.41 -11.89
CA TRP A 380 7.79 -13.15 -11.62
C TRP A 380 8.08 -12.13 -12.73
N CYS A 381 9.33 -11.97 -13.16
CA CYS A 381 9.68 -11.03 -14.22
C CYS A 381 9.02 -11.41 -15.56
N ASP A 382 9.07 -12.68 -15.94
CA ASP A 382 8.51 -13.19 -17.21
C ASP A 382 7.00 -12.96 -17.27
N THR A 383 6.35 -13.22 -16.15
CA THR A 383 4.94 -12.99 -15.90
C THR A 383 4.49 -11.54 -16.07
N PHE A 384 5.20 -10.62 -15.42
CA PHE A 384 4.85 -9.19 -15.38
C PHE A 384 5.53 -8.43 -16.52
N GLN A 385 6.15 -9.17 -17.44
CA GLN A 385 6.83 -8.67 -18.63
C GLN A 385 7.90 -7.63 -18.28
N ILE A 386 8.61 -7.85 -17.17
CA ILE A 386 9.73 -7.03 -16.74
C ILE A 386 11.00 -7.57 -17.38
N PRO A 387 11.72 -6.76 -18.19
CA PRO A 387 12.99 -7.20 -18.77
C PRO A 387 13.99 -7.57 -17.67
N ARG A 388 14.62 -8.73 -17.83
CA ARG A 388 15.57 -9.27 -16.87
C ARG A 388 16.83 -9.83 -17.54
N GLN A 389 17.88 -9.94 -16.74
CA GLN A 389 19.09 -10.68 -17.07
C GLN A 389 18.79 -12.19 -17.04
N ASN A 390 19.60 -12.97 -17.75
CA ASN A 390 19.47 -14.43 -17.81
C ASN A 390 19.85 -15.09 -16.50
#